data_AF-A0A0M3AUV6-F1
#
_entry.id   AF-A0A0M3AUV6-F1
#
_cell.length_a   1.000
_cell.length_b   1.000
_cell.length_c   1.000
_cell.angle_alpha   90.00
_cell.angle_beta   90.00
_cell.angle_gamma   90.00
#
_symmetry.space_group_name_H-M   'P 1'
#
loop_
_entity.id
_entity.type
_entity.pdbx_description
1 polymer ?
#
loop_
_entity_poly.entity_id
_entity_poly.type
_entity_poly.pdbx_seq_one_letter_code
_entity_poly.pdbx_strand_id
1 'polypeptide(L)'
;MPSIFQRLFAQSDPKDAMRPLYNAIVVEGRQPHWYVEGQVPDTMDGRFDMIVAILAQVLMRLEALDGQQESVWLTELFVDDMDGQLRQEGIGDVVVGKHIGRMVSALGGRLSAYREALAGEGDFAEALTRNLYRGQTPPADAIAHVESHLRARWVRLGCLSRDALIAGDLG
;
A
#
# COMPACT_ATOMS: atom_id res chain seq x y z
N MET A 1 -23.99 -13.36 -32.50
CA MET A 1 -24.43 -13.07 -31.11
C MET A 1 -23.57 -13.90 -30.18
N PRO A 2 -22.60 -13.32 -29.45
CA PRO A 2 -21.83 -14.11 -28.49
C PRO A 2 -22.79 -14.68 -27.43
N SER A 3 -22.57 -15.95 -27.09
CA SER A 3 -23.45 -16.72 -26.21
C SER A 3 -23.47 -16.14 -24.81
N ILE A 4 -24.65 -16.07 -24.18
CA ILE A 4 -24.84 -15.68 -22.77
C ILE A 4 -23.93 -16.52 -21.85
N PHE A 5 -23.63 -17.76 -22.23
CA PHE A 5 -22.71 -18.64 -21.51
C PHE A 5 -21.24 -18.20 -21.59
N GLN A 6 -20.80 -17.52 -22.66
CA GLN A 6 -19.43 -16.97 -22.74
C GLN A 6 -19.24 -15.75 -21.85
N ARG A 7 -20.31 -15.02 -21.48
CA ARG A 7 -20.26 -13.91 -20.52
C ARG A 7 -20.24 -14.38 -19.07
N LEU A 8 -20.81 -15.56 -18.79
CA LEU A 8 -20.75 -16.19 -17.47
C LEU A 8 -19.43 -16.92 -17.21
N PHE A 9 -18.68 -17.25 -18.27
CA PHE A 9 -17.31 -17.77 -18.23
C PHE A 9 -16.29 -16.77 -18.79
N ALA A 10 -16.54 -15.46 -18.66
CA ALA A 10 -15.46 -14.51 -18.76
C ALA A 10 -14.49 -14.87 -17.62
N GLN A 11 -13.35 -15.43 -17.99
CA GLN A 11 -12.31 -15.80 -17.05
C GLN A 11 -11.95 -14.52 -16.28
N SER A 12 -12.31 -14.47 -15.00
CA SER A 12 -12.00 -13.34 -14.12
C SER A 12 -10.51 -13.05 -14.24
N ASP A 13 -10.14 -11.78 -14.32
CA ASP A 13 -8.74 -11.38 -14.42
C ASP A 13 -8.00 -12.04 -13.24
N PRO A 14 -6.90 -12.79 -13.45
CA PRO A 14 -6.19 -13.46 -12.36
C PRO A 14 -5.85 -12.52 -11.20
N LYS A 15 -5.64 -11.23 -11.46
CA LYS A 15 -5.39 -10.23 -10.40
C LYS A 15 -6.59 -10.00 -9.48
N ASP A 16 -7.81 -10.34 -9.90
CA ASP A 16 -9.03 -10.22 -9.08
C ASP A 16 -8.94 -11.05 -7.79
N ALA A 17 -8.11 -12.11 -7.78
CA ALA A 17 -7.82 -12.88 -6.57
C ALA A 17 -7.15 -12.05 -5.46
N MET A 18 -6.48 -10.95 -5.80
CA MET A 18 -5.83 -10.04 -4.84
C MET A 18 -6.78 -8.96 -4.29
N ARG A 19 -8.02 -8.87 -4.78
CA ARG A 19 -8.98 -7.85 -4.32
C ARG A 19 -9.24 -7.88 -2.81
N PRO A 20 -9.41 -9.04 -2.13
CA PRO A 20 -9.58 -9.06 -0.69
C PRO A 20 -8.41 -8.40 0.05
N LEU A 21 -7.18 -8.76 -0.32
CA LEU A 21 -5.96 -8.16 0.21
C LEU A 21 -5.86 -6.67 -0.08
N TYR A 22 -6.12 -6.26 -1.33
CA TYR A 22 -6.09 -4.84 -1.69
C TYR A 22 -7.09 -4.01 -0.89
N ASN A 23 -8.33 -4.50 -0.73
CA ASN A 23 -9.35 -3.83 0.07
C ASN A 23 -8.93 -3.74 1.55
N ALA A 24 -8.35 -4.79 2.11
CA ALA A 24 -7.83 -4.77 3.48
C ALA A 24 -6.73 -3.72 3.66
N ILE A 25 -5.82 -3.57 2.68
CA ILE A 25 -4.78 -2.54 2.69
C ILE A 25 -5.38 -1.13 2.68
N VAL A 26 -6.39 -0.88 1.83
CA VAL A 26 -7.06 0.43 1.77
C VAL A 26 -7.80 0.74 3.06
N VAL A 27 -8.50 -0.25 3.65
CA VAL A 27 -9.17 -0.10 4.95
C VAL A 27 -8.17 0.21 6.05
N GLU A 28 -7.07 -0.55 6.12
CA GLU A 28 -6.01 -0.35 7.10
C GLU A 28 -5.35 1.02 6.97
N GLY A 29 -5.00 1.43 5.75
CA GLY A 29 -4.43 2.75 5.49
C GLY A 29 -5.37 3.90 5.85
N ARG A 30 -6.69 3.66 5.91
CA ARG A 30 -7.71 4.67 6.26
C ARG A 30 -8.14 4.63 7.72
N GLN A 31 -7.51 3.81 8.57
CA GLN A 31 -7.84 3.80 9.99
C GLN A 31 -7.64 5.19 10.62
N PRO A 32 -8.60 5.71 11.40
CA PRO A 32 -8.56 7.09 11.92
C PRO A 32 -7.28 7.41 12.71
N HIS A 33 -6.69 6.42 13.37
CA HIS A 33 -5.59 6.67 14.30
C HIS A 33 -4.28 7.11 13.63
N TRP A 34 -4.14 6.86 12.33
CA TRP A 34 -2.99 7.38 11.58
C TRP A 34 -3.03 8.90 11.48
N TYR A 35 -4.23 9.47 11.45
CA TYR A 35 -4.47 10.89 11.20
C TYR A 35 -4.70 11.67 12.49
N VAL A 36 -5.34 11.04 13.49
CA VAL A 36 -5.67 11.68 14.76
C VAL A 36 -4.45 11.69 15.69
N GLU A 37 -3.98 10.51 16.10
CA GLU A 37 -2.81 10.39 16.99
C GLU A 37 -1.50 10.44 16.19
N GLY A 38 -1.46 9.79 15.03
CA GLY A 38 -0.28 9.78 14.17
C GLY A 38 -0.03 11.10 13.42
N GLN A 39 -1.01 12.01 13.40
CA GLN A 39 -0.93 13.31 12.71
C GLN A 39 -0.44 13.24 11.26
N VAL A 40 -0.63 12.10 10.58
CA VAL A 40 -0.43 12.03 9.13
C VAL A 40 -1.43 13.01 8.50
N PRO A 41 -1.03 13.87 7.54
CA PRO A 41 -1.95 14.85 6.97
C PRO A 41 -3.22 14.21 6.43
N ASP A 42 -4.39 14.53 6.98
CA ASP A 42 -5.69 14.01 6.50
C ASP A 42 -6.10 14.72 5.20
N THR A 43 -5.37 14.40 4.16
CA THR A 43 -5.52 14.88 2.79
C THR A 43 -5.48 13.67 1.87
N MET A 44 -5.89 13.86 0.62
CA MET A 44 -5.81 12.82 -0.39
C MET A 44 -4.40 12.23 -0.53
N ASP A 45 -3.39 13.09 -0.64
CA ASP A 45 -1.99 12.67 -0.70
C ASP A 45 -1.52 11.96 0.57
N GLY A 46 -1.93 12.42 1.76
CA GLY A 46 -1.56 11.77 3.02
C GLY A 46 -2.22 10.41 3.21
N ARG A 47 -3.49 10.25 2.79
CA ARG A 47 -4.18 8.95 2.74
C ARG A 47 -3.50 8.01 1.75
N PHE A 48 -3.11 8.51 0.59
CA PHE A 48 -2.31 7.78 -0.38
C PHE A 48 -0.99 7.31 0.23
N ASP A 49 -0.25 8.22 0.88
CA ASP A 49 1.03 7.91 1.51
C ASP A 49 0.89 6.81 2.57
N MET A 50 -0.21 6.84 3.32
CA MET A 50 -0.50 5.81 4.32
C MET A 50 -0.83 4.46 3.67
N ILE A 51 -1.69 4.43 2.64
CA ILE A 51 -1.99 3.21 1.87
C ILE A 51 -0.72 2.62 1.27
N VAL A 52 0.17 3.44 0.70
CA VAL A 52 1.43 2.97 0.11
C VAL A 52 2.37 2.40 1.18
N ALA A 53 2.40 2.96 2.38
CA ALA A 53 3.22 2.41 3.46
C ALA A 53 2.71 1.04 3.94
N ILE A 54 1.39 0.86 4.03
CA ILE A 54 0.78 -0.45 4.31
C ILE A 54 1.07 -1.42 3.16
N LEU A 55 0.87 -1.00 1.90
CA LEU A 55 1.16 -1.79 0.71
C LEU A 55 2.64 -2.24 0.67
N ALA A 56 3.58 -1.35 0.97
CA ALA A 56 5.01 -1.68 0.98
C ALA A 56 5.33 -2.84 1.94
N GLN A 57 4.78 -2.84 3.16
CA GLN A 57 4.95 -3.95 4.09
C GLN A 57 4.32 -5.25 3.58
N VAL A 58 3.16 -5.19 2.92
CA VAL A 58 2.53 -6.39 2.34
C VAL A 58 3.38 -6.96 1.21
N LEU A 59 3.87 -6.12 0.30
CA LEU A 59 4.72 -6.57 -0.82
C LEU A 59 6.02 -7.20 -0.34
N MET A 60 6.68 -6.63 0.69
CA MET A 60 7.85 -7.25 1.31
C MET A 60 7.55 -8.62 1.92
N ARG A 61 6.31 -8.83 2.41
CA ARG A 61 5.89 -10.12 2.97
C ARG A 61 5.53 -11.14 1.91
N LEU A 62 4.82 -10.73 0.86
CA LEU A 62 4.55 -11.59 -0.29
C LEU A 62 5.88 -12.06 -0.92
N GLU A 63 6.85 -11.15 -1.08
CA GLU A 63 8.18 -11.51 -1.58
C GLU A 63 8.87 -12.58 -0.70
N ALA A 64 8.80 -12.45 0.63
CA ALA A 64 9.38 -13.41 1.56
C ALA A 64 8.66 -14.78 1.59
N LEU A 65 7.47 -14.87 0.99
CA LEU A 65 6.63 -16.07 0.94
C LEU A 65 6.51 -16.63 -0.49
N ASP A 66 7.47 -16.31 -1.37
CA ASP A 66 7.47 -16.72 -2.78
C ASP A 66 6.18 -16.32 -3.53
N GLY A 67 5.69 -15.11 -3.25
CA GLY A 67 4.49 -14.50 -3.82
C GLY A 67 4.79 -13.40 -4.86
N GLN A 68 5.74 -13.65 -5.77
CA GLN A 68 6.19 -12.66 -6.76
C GLN A 68 5.07 -12.30 -7.75
N GLN A 69 4.27 -13.27 -8.19
CA GLN A 69 3.18 -13.02 -9.12
C GLN A 69 2.03 -12.24 -8.44
N GLU A 70 1.72 -12.58 -7.19
CA GLU A 70 0.74 -11.89 -6.36
C GLU A 70 1.16 -10.46 -6.08
N SER A 71 2.46 -10.21 -5.89
CA SER A 71 3.01 -8.87 -5.73
C SER A 71 2.80 -8.01 -6.98
N VAL A 72 2.97 -8.58 -8.18
CA VAL A 72 2.69 -7.91 -9.45
C VAL A 72 1.20 -7.57 -9.55
N TRP A 73 0.32 -8.55 -9.35
CA TRP A 73 -1.13 -8.35 -9.42
C TRP A 73 -1.64 -7.33 -8.40
N LEU A 74 -1.12 -7.36 -7.18
CA LEU A 74 -1.48 -6.40 -6.14
C LEU A 74 -1.02 -4.97 -6.51
N THR A 75 0.16 -4.84 -7.13
CA THR A 75 0.66 -3.56 -7.62
C THR A 75 -0.15 -3.04 -8.80
N GLU A 76 -0.60 -3.93 -9.70
CA GLU A 76 -1.51 -3.57 -10.81
C GLU A 76 -2.86 -3.06 -10.28
N LEU A 77 -3.46 -3.75 -9.30
CA LEU A 77 -4.70 -3.27 -8.67
C LEU A 77 -4.53 -1.88 -8.03
N PHE A 78 -3.39 -1.64 -7.37
CA PHE A 78 -3.06 -0.33 -6.84
C PHE A 78 -2.94 0.73 -7.93
N VAL A 79 -2.24 0.44 -9.03
CA VAL A 79 -2.10 1.37 -10.16
C VAL A 79 -3.45 1.67 -10.81
N ASP A 80 -4.30 0.67 -10.99
CA ASP A 80 -5.64 0.82 -11.57
C ASP A 80 -6.55 1.72 -10.72
N ASP A 81 -6.54 1.54 -9.39
CA ASP A 81 -7.31 2.40 -8.47
C ASP A 81 -6.82 3.85 -8.52
N MET A 82 -5.50 4.04 -8.52
CA MET A 82 -4.92 5.39 -8.57
C MET A 82 -5.15 6.09 -9.91
N ASP A 83 -5.05 5.37 -11.03
CA ASP A 83 -5.38 5.93 -12.35
C ASP A 83 -6.86 6.36 -12.40
N GLY A 84 -7.76 5.55 -11.84
CA GLY A 84 -9.17 5.87 -11.70
C GLY A 84 -9.43 7.16 -10.90
N GLN A 85 -8.78 7.30 -9.74
CA GLN A 85 -8.92 8.47 -8.87
C GLN A 85 -8.40 9.76 -9.54
N LEU A 86 -7.20 9.72 -10.13
CA LEU A 86 -6.61 10.88 -10.81
C LEU A 86 -7.48 11.37 -11.98
N ARG A 87 -8.04 10.43 -12.76
CA ARG A 87 -8.94 10.79 -13.88
C ARG A 87 -10.24 11.41 -13.38
N GLN A 88 -10.80 10.91 -12.27
CA GLN A 88 -12.00 11.48 -11.65
C GLN A 88 -11.77 12.91 -11.14
N GLU A 89 -10.55 13.23 -10.72
CA GLU A 89 -10.13 14.58 -10.33
C GLU A 89 -9.85 15.51 -11.53
N GLY A 90 -10.05 15.03 -12.75
CA GLY A 90 -9.89 15.82 -13.98
C GLY A 90 -8.44 15.92 -14.46
N ILE A 91 -7.53 15.07 -13.98
CA ILE A 91 -6.17 14.99 -14.53
C ILE A 91 -6.24 14.35 -15.92
N GLY A 92 -5.85 15.12 -16.93
CA GLY A 92 -5.91 14.69 -18.33
C GLY A 92 -4.95 13.54 -18.68
N ASP A 93 -5.34 12.76 -19.70
CA ASP A 93 -4.67 11.55 -20.19
C ASP A 93 -3.17 11.72 -20.48
N VAL A 94 -2.75 12.92 -20.86
CA VAL A 94 -1.34 13.22 -21.23
C VAL A 94 -0.42 13.21 -20.01
N VAL A 95 -0.92 13.57 -18.83
CA VAL A 95 -0.09 13.75 -17.62
C VAL A 95 -0.29 12.61 -16.62
N VAL A 96 -1.41 11.89 -16.68
CA VAL A 96 -1.74 10.81 -15.73
C VAL A 96 -0.63 9.75 -15.62
N GLY A 97 -0.03 9.34 -16.75
CA GLY A 97 1.08 8.38 -16.75
C GLY A 97 2.31 8.87 -15.97
N LYS A 98 2.59 10.18 -15.97
CA LYS A 98 3.67 10.77 -15.17
C LYS A 98 3.34 10.77 -13.68
N HIS A 99 2.08 10.90 -13.30
CA HIS A 99 1.65 10.76 -11.92
C HIS A 99 1.81 9.30 -11.46
N ILE A 100 1.32 8.35 -12.26
CA ILE A 100 1.48 6.91 -12.01
C ILE A 100 2.95 6.53 -11.84
N GLY A 101 3.82 6.97 -12.76
CA GLY A 101 5.26 6.69 -12.67
C GLY A 101 5.91 7.24 -11.39
N ARG A 102 5.51 8.43 -10.93
CA ARG A 102 5.97 8.98 -9.65
C ARG A 102 5.48 8.17 -8.45
N MET A 103 4.24 7.71 -8.47
CA MET A 103 3.67 6.89 -7.40
C MET A 103 4.38 5.53 -7.28
N VAL A 104 4.60 4.84 -8.40
CA VAL A 104 5.36 3.58 -8.41
C VAL A 104 6.80 3.78 -7.95
N SER A 105 7.44 4.88 -8.36
CA SER A 105 8.78 5.25 -7.87
C SER A 105 8.81 5.50 -6.36
N ALA A 106 7.79 6.19 -5.81
CA ALA A 106 7.65 6.42 -4.38
C ALA A 106 7.45 5.11 -3.59
N LEU A 107 6.64 4.18 -4.12
CA LEU A 107 6.48 2.84 -3.55
C LEU A 107 7.82 2.09 -3.52
N GLY A 108 8.56 2.09 -4.62
CA GLY A 108 9.89 1.47 -4.69
C GLY A 108 10.88 2.04 -3.66
N GLY A 109 10.93 3.37 -3.51
CA GLY A 109 11.78 4.03 -2.51
C GLY A 109 11.39 3.68 -1.07
N ARG A 110 10.07 3.51 -0.80
CA ARG A 110 9.56 3.07 0.52
C ARG A 110 9.92 1.61 0.79
N LEU A 111 9.83 0.72 -0.19
CA LEU A 111 10.23 -0.69 -0.05
C LEU A 111 11.68 -0.83 0.44
N SER A 112 12.62 -0.10 -0.16
CA SER A 112 14.03 -0.14 0.29
C SER A 112 14.19 0.40 1.71
N ALA A 113 13.72 1.63 1.95
CA ALA A 113 13.90 2.30 3.24
C ALA A 113 13.23 1.56 4.40
N TYR A 114 12.04 1.00 4.18
CA TYR A 114 11.33 0.27 5.22
C TYR A 114 11.96 -1.09 5.48
N ARG A 115 12.49 -1.77 4.45
CA ARG A 115 13.21 -3.04 4.62
C ARG A 115 14.42 -2.85 5.53
N GLU A 116 15.27 -1.88 5.23
CA GLU A 116 16.46 -1.54 6.03
C GLU A 116 16.05 -1.21 7.47
N ALA A 117 15.05 -0.34 7.64
CA ALA A 117 14.62 0.10 8.97
C ALA A 117 13.93 -0.99 9.81
N LEU A 118 13.20 -1.92 9.18
CA LEU A 118 12.57 -3.06 9.85
C LEU A 118 13.55 -4.20 10.12
N ALA A 119 14.66 -4.27 9.40
CA ALA A 119 15.80 -5.14 9.70
C ALA A 119 16.71 -4.59 10.83
N GLY A 120 16.49 -3.35 11.26
CA GLY A 120 17.33 -2.67 12.26
C GLY A 120 18.59 -2.03 11.68
N GLU A 121 18.68 -1.92 10.35
CA GLU A 121 19.81 -1.36 9.61
C GLU A 121 19.59 0.11 9.21
N GLY A 122 18.41 0.67 9.50
CA GLY A 122 18.04 2.04 9.17
C GLY A 122 17.13 2.72 10.20
N ASP A 123 16.98 4.04 10.07
CA ASP A 123 16.10 4.84 10.90
C ASP A 123 14.68 4.86 10.33
N PHE A 124 13.74 4.19 11.01
CA PHE A 124 12.37 4.12 10.54
C PHE A 124 11.64 5.45 10.73
N ALA A 125 11.91 6.19 11.81
CA ALA A 125 11.30 7.48 12.07
C ALA A 125 11.72 8.50 11.00
N GLU A 126 12.99 8.48 10.56
CA GLU A 126 13.46 9.31 9.46
C GLU A 126 12.75 8.95 8.13
N ALA A 127 12.69 7.66 7.81
CA ALA A 127 12.01 7.19 6.61
C ALA A 127 10.51 7.55 6.63
N LEU A 128 9.83 7.41 7.76
CA LEU A 128 8.42 7.78 7.93
C LEU A 128 8.23 9.29 7.85
N THR A 129 9.10 10.09 8.46
CA THR A 129 9.08 11.57 8.37
C THR A 129 9.15 12.03 6.92
N ARG A 130 10.10 11.48 6.14
CA ARG A 130 10.22 11.79 4.71
C ARG A 130 8.96 11.41 3.93
N ASN A 131 8.41 10.23 4.22
CA ASN A 131 7.39 9.60 3.38
C ASN A 131 5.95 9.98 3.72
N LEU A 132 5.62 10.21 4.99
CA LEU A 132 4.25 10.48 5.47
C LEU A 132 4.04 11.95 5.84
N TYR A 133 5.12 12.64 6.19
CA TYR A 133 5.07 14.04 6.65
C TYR A 133 5.83 14.98 5.71
N ARG A 134 6.17 14.52 4.50
CA ARG A 134 6.87 15.30 3.46
C ARG A 134 8.19 15.92 3.95
N GLY A 135 8.87 15.25 4.87
CA GLY A 135 10.11 15.71 5.49
C GLY A 135 9.93 16.76 6.59
N GLN A 136 8.70 17.14 6.92
CA GLN A 136 8.42 17.98 8.09
C GLN A 136 8.39 17.10 9.32
N THR A 137 9.23 17.40 10.31
CA THR A 137 9.28 16.65 11.57
C THR A 137 7.94 16.79 12.30
N PRO A 138 7.16 15.71 12.47
CA PRO A 138 5.94 15.76 13.26
C PRO A 138 6.27 15.80 14.77
N PRO A 139 5.27 16.02 15.64
CA PRO A 139 5.42 15.81 17.08
C PRO A 139 5.97 14.41 17.41
N ALA A 140 6.77 14.34 18.48
CA ALA A 140 7.49 13.11 18.85
C ALA A 140 6.54 11.94 19.21
N ASP A 141 5.40 12.25 19.82
CA ASP A 141 4.33 11.30 20.12
C ASP A 141 3.66 10.78 18.84
N ALA A 142 3.41 11.65 17.86
CA ALA A 142 2.81 11.28 16.58
C ALA A 142 3.68 10.32 15.77
N ILE A 143 4.98 10.60 15.61
CA ILE A 143 5.89 9.69 14.90
C ILE A 143 6.08 8.38 15.65
N ALA A 144 6.19 8.42 16.98
CA ALA A 144 6.31 7.20 17.80
C ALA A 144 5.05 6.33 17.69
N HIS A 145 3.86 6.95 17.62
CA HIS A 145 2.60 6.24 17.38
C HIS A 145 2.62 5.52 16.03
N VAL A 146 2.96 6.22 14.94
CA VAL A 146 2.99 5.61 13.61
C VAL A 146 4.03 4.50 13.52
N GLU A 147 5.26 4.77 14.00
CA GLU A 147 6.35 3.81 13.95
C GLU A 147 6.03 2.55 14.74
N SER A 148 5.54 2.69 15.98
CA SER A 148 5.21 1.54 16.83
C SER A 148 4.11 0.65 16.23
N HIS A 149 3.07 1.24 15.65
CA HIS A 149 1.99 0.49 15.01
C HIS A 149 2.47 -0.22 13.73
N LEU A 150 3.28 0.44 12.90
CA LEU A 150 3.85 -0.19 11.70
C LEU A 150 4.84 -1.31 12.05
N ARG A 151 5.64 -1.18 13.12
CA ARG A 151 6.50 -2.26 13.62
C ARG A 151 5.68 -3.42 14.18
N ALA A 152 4.66 -3.15 14.99
CA ALA A 152 3.77 -4.18 15.52
C ALA A 152 3.06 -4.94 14.38
N ARG A 153 2.58 -4.22 13.37
CA ARG A 153 1.99 -4.82 12.15
C ARG A 153 3.00 -5.68 11.40
N TRP A 154 4.24 -5.21 11.24
CA TRP A 154 5.30 -6.00 10.60
C TRP A 154 5.51 -7.34 11.31
N VAL A 155 5.48 -7.37 12.64
CA VAL A 155 5.55 -8.60 13.43
C VAL A 155 4.35 -9.51 13.14
N ARG A 156 3.11 -8.99 13.20
CA ARG A 156 1.91 -9.80 12.95
C ARG A 156 1.87 -10.38 11.54
N LEU A 157 2.21 -9.59 10.52
CA LEU A 157 2.33 -10.09 9.14
C LEU A 157 3.37 -11.20 9.00
N GLY A 158 4.44 -11.17 9.80
CA GLY A 158 5.46 -12.22 9.83
C GLY A 158 4.95 -13.57 10.34
N CYS A 159 3.77 -13.61 10.97
CA CYS A 159 3.12 -14.83 11.45
C CYS A 159 2.08 -15.40 10.46
N LEU A 160 1.78 -14.70 9.36
CA LEU A 160 0.76 -15.10 8.41
C LEU A 160 1.31 -15.99 7.30
N SER A 161 0.47 -16.91 6.81
CA SER A 161 0.73 -17.64 5.58
C SER A 161 0.43 -16.78 4.36
N ARG A 162 0.96 -17.18 3.19
CA ARG A 162 0.64 -16.53 1.92
C ARG A 162 -0.87 -16.52 1.65
N ASP A 163 -1.54 -17.65 1.89
CA ASP A 163 -2.99 -17.77 1.66
C ASP A 163 -3.81 -16.86 2.58
N ALA A 164 -3.38 -16.69 3.85
CA ALA A 164 -4.03 -15.77 4.78
C ALA A 164 -3.89 -14.31 4.32
N LEU A 165 -2.68 -13.91 3.88
CA LEU A 165 -2.47 -12.59 3.28
C LEU A 165 -3.37 -12.38 2.07
N ILE A 166 -3.39 -13.30 1.11
CA ILE A 166 -4.23 -13.20 -0.10
C ILE A 166 -5.72 -13.06 0.26
N ALA A 167 -6.18 -13.75 1.30
CA ALA A 167 -7.54 -13.66 1.81
C ALA A 167 -7.87 -12.32 2.50
N GLY A 168 -6.88 -11.44 2.69
CA GLY A 168 -7.05 -10.11 3.30
C GLY A 168 -6.81 -10.05 4.80
N ASP A 169 -6.23 -11.11 5.39
CA ASP A 169 -5.73 -11.04 6.76
C ASP A 169 -4.46 -10.19 6.81
N LEU A 170 -4.46 -9.17 7.66
CA LEU A 170 -3.31 -8.29 7.91
C LEU A 170 -2.79 -8.38 9.35
N GLY A 171 -3.34 -9.31 10.14
CA GLY A 171 -2.98 -9.59 11.53
C GLY A 171 -3.63 -8.68 12.56
#